data_AF-A0A6M0CDY0-F1
#
_entry.id   AF-A0A6M0CDY0-F1
#
_cell.length_a   1.000
_cell.length_b   1.000
_cell.length_c   1.000
_cell.angle_alpha   90.00
_cell.angle_beta   90.00
_cell.angle_gamma   90.00
#
_symmetry.space_group_name_H-M   'P 1'
#
loop_
_entity.id
_entity.type
_entity.pdbx_description
1 polymer ?
#
loop_
_entity_poly.entity_id
_entity_poly.type
_entity_poly.pdbx_seq_one_letter_code
_entity_poly.pdbx_strand_id
1 'polypeptide(L)' 'NPNGSLNNIAGICNPKKNVLGMMPHPERASDPLLGSTDGIQLFKGLLTINN' A
#
# COMPACT_ATOMS: atom_id res chain seq x y z
N ASN A 1 5.60 -6.23 -12.98
CA ASN A 1 5.64 -7.38 -12.05
C ASN A 1 7.10 -7.78 -11.85
N PRO A 2 7.77 -7.28 -10.78
CA PRO A 2 9.21 -7.46 -10.58
C PRO A 2 9.60 -8.80 -9.95
N ASN A 3 8.65 -9.51 -9.32
CA ASN A 3 8.89 -10.72 -8.53
C ASN A 3 8.20 -11.97 -9.10
N GLY A 4 7.56 -11.87 -10.27
CA GLY A 4 6.90 -13.00 -10.92
C GLY A 4 5.64 -13.49 -10.20
N SER A 5 5.05 -12.69 -9.31
CA SER A 5 3.82 -13.08 -8.59
C SER A 5 2.69 -13.40 -9.56
N LEU A 6 1.99 -14.52 -9.33
CA LEU A 6 0.82 -14.91 -10.11
C LEU A 6 -0.21 -13.78 -10.12
N ASN A 7 -0.81 -13.52 -11.29
CA ASN A 7 -1.78 -12.44 -11.50
C ASN A 7 -1.29 -11.04 -11.09
N ASN A 8 0.03 -10.83 -11.00
CA ASN A 8 0.64 -9.59 -10.53
C ASN A 8 0.20 -9.17 -9.12
N ILE A 9 -0.19 -10.12 -8.26
CA ILE A 9 -0.64 -9.84 -6.89
C ILE A 9 0.53 -9.28 -6.06
N ALA A 10 0.41 -8.02 -5.64
CA ALA A 10 1.40 -7.34 -4.80
C ALA A 10 0.92 -7.09 -3.36
N GLY A 11 -0.33 -7.41 -3.04
CA GLY A 11 -0.89 -7.33 -1.70
C GLY A 11 -2.24 -8.04 -1.59
N ILE A 12 -2.61 -8.40 -0.36
CA ILE A 12 -3.85 -9.11 -0.01
C ILE A 12 -4.42 -8.55 1.29
N CYS A 13 -5.74 -8.62 1.44
CA CYS A 13 -6.42 -8.29 2.69
C CYS A 13 -7.07 -9.53 3.30
N ASN A 14 -7.24 -9.53 4.62
CA ASN A 14 -8.12 -10.52 5.26
C ASN A 14 -9.60 -10.28 4.86
N PRO A 15 -10.50 -11.27 5.07
CA PRO A 15 -11.91 -11.12 4.69
C PRO A 15 -12.62 -9.92 5.35
N LYS A 16 -12.22 -9.58 6.58
CA LYS A 16 -12.76 -8.41 7.32
C LYS A 16 -12.20 -7.07 6.83
N LYS A 17 -11.23 -7.07 5.89
CA LYS A 17 -10.57 -5.90 5.33
C LYS A 17 -9.93 -4.95 6.35
N ASN A 18 -9.55 -5.46 7.53
CA ASN A 18 -8.89 -4.68 8.57
C ASN A 18 -7.42 -5.07 8.76
N VAL A 19 -6.91 -6.04 7.98
CA VAL A 19 -5.49 -6.39 7.90
C VAL A 19 -5.11 -6.45 6.43
N LEU A 20 -4.07 -5.70 6.06
CA LEU A 20 -3.46 -5.65 4.73
C LEU A 20 -2.01 -6.14 4.82
N GLY A 21 -1.64 -7.09 3.96
CA GLY A 21 -0.24 -7.45 3.71
C GLY A 21 0.13 -7.08 2.27
N MET A 22 1.25 -6.41 2.07
CA MET A 22 1.71 -6.02 0.73
C MET A 22 3.24 -6.05 0.63
N MET A 23 3.75 -6.27 -0.58
CA MET A 23 5.19 -6.27 -0.89
C MET A 23 5.76 -4.87 -1.19
N PRO A 24 5.06 -3.95 -1.88
CA PRO A 24 5.57 -2.60 -2.09
C PRO A 24 5.73 -1.84 -0.76
N HIS A 25 6.65 -0.87 -0.75
CA HIS A 25 6.97 -0.03 0.41
C HIS A 25 6.35 1.37 0.27
N PRO A 26 5.04 1.56 0.53
CA PRO A 26 4.39 2.87 0.42
C PRO A 26 4.99 3.91 1.36
N GLU A 27 5.55 3.48 2.50
CA GLU A 27 6.24 4.35 3.46
C GLU A 27 7.49 5.01 2.85
N ARG A 28 8.19 4.33 1.93
CA ARG A 28 9.35 4.88 1.22
C ARG A 28 8.96 5.81 0.07
N ALA A 29 7.75 5.66 -0.45
CA ALA A 29 7.20 6.49 -1.52
C ALA A 29 6.27 7.60 -0.96
N SER A 30 6.54 8.08 0.25
CA SER A 30 5.70 9.09 0.92
C SER A 30 6.42 10.42 1.19
N ASP A 31 7.66 10.57 0.72
CA ASP A 31 8.48 11.75 0.95
C ASP A 31 9.09 12.20 -0.39
N PRO A 32 8.89 13.46 -0.83
CA PRO A 32 9.52 13.99 -2.04
C PRO A 32 11.05 13.78 -2.06
N LEU A 33 11.71 13.83 -0.90
CA LEU A 33 13.16 13.63 -0.79
C LEU A 33 13.59 12.19 -1.13
N LEU A 34 12.68 11.21 -0.99
CA LEU A 34 12.89 9.81 -1.36
C LEU A 34 12.46 9.50 -2.80
N GLY A 35 11.99 10.51 -3.55
CA GLY A 35 11.74 10.42 -4.98
C GLY A 35 10.31 10.11 -5.40
N SER A 36 9.37 9.94 -4.46
CA SER A 36 7.94 9.81 -4.77
C SER A 36 7.06 10.13 -3.57
N THR A 37 5.82 10.54 -3.84
CA THR A 37 4.77 10.80 -2.83
C THR A 37 3.53 9.93 -3.02
N ASP A 38 3.56 8.96 -3.92
CA ASP A 38 2.37 8.16 -4.27
C ASP A 38 1.86 7.31 -3.10
N GLY A 39 2.75 6.91 -2.19
CA GLY A 39 2.45 6.12 -1.00
C GLY A 39 1.59 6.86 0.03
N ILE A 40 1.56 8.20 0.00
CA ILE A 40 0.78 9.03 0.95
C ILE A 40 -0.71 8.67 0.89
N GLN A 41 -1.22 8.31 -0.29
CA GLN A 41 -2.65 8.03 -0.48
C GLN A 41 -3.13 6.83 0.32
N LEU A 42 -2.28 5.81 0.53
CA LEU A 42 -2.62 4.67 1.37
C LEU A 42 -2.90 5.13 2.81
N PHE A 43 -2.01 5.95 3.38
CA PHE A 43 -2.13 6.42 4.75
C PHE A 43 -3.28 7.42 4.94
N LYS A 44 -3.54 8.28 3.94
CA LYS A 44 -4.74 9.14 3.93
C LYS A 44 -6.02 8.32 4.00
N GLY A 45 -6.10 7.21 3.26
CA GLY A 45 -7.23 6.28 3.31
C GLY A 45 -7.46 5.71 4.71
N LEU A 46 -6.40 5.36 5.44
CA LEU A 46 -6.49 4.86 6.83
C LEU A 46 -7.05 5.90 7.80
N LEU A 47 -6.72 7.18 7.61
CA LEU A 47 -7.23 8.27 8.45
C LEU A 47 -8.67 8.65 8.11
N THR A 48 -9.17 8.24 6.95
CA THR A 48 -10.52 8.57 6.45
C THR A 48 -11.55 7.50 6.81
N ILE A 49 -11.22 6.53 7.68
CA ILE A 49 -12.18 5.54 8.16
C ILE A 49 -13.27 6.28 8.97
N ASN A 50 -14.37 6.58 8.29
CA ASN A 50 -15.58 7.11 8.90
C ASN A 50 -16.24 5.98 9.70
N ASN A 51 -16.57 6.28 10.96
CA ASN A 51 -17.40 5.43 11.83
C ASN A 51 -18.80 5.22 11.25
#